data_AF-A0A375HA10-F1
#
_entry.id   AF-A0A375HA10-F1
#
_cell.length_a   1.000
_cell.length_b   1.000
_cell.length_c   1.000
_cell.angle_alpha   90.00
_cell.angle_beta   90.00
_cell.angle_gamma   90.00
#
_symmetry.space_group_name_H-M   'P 1'
#
loop_
_entity.id
_entity.type
_entity.pdbx_description
1 polymer ?
#
loop_
_entity_poly.entity_id
_entity_poly.type
_entity_poly.pdbx_seq_one_letter_code
_entity_poly.pdbx_strand_id
1 'polypeptide(L)'
;MLVNRIAPNPDLQRLVDDGYDISVEGGYLIVHGVPYVTKDRVIGYGALLSAYSESYGVPNAITDHTVFFTGTVPHRDDGSSLQEAMVATVYPVPQKTAGRDALCYLSNKPEPIGDMLCSYYNKLTHYINKLETYVRAIDPNVSARRKGSFAHRDIPSVFHYPNSATARAGLEAYEAKLQLNKVAIVGLGGTGSYILDGLAKTSVVEIHLYDGDVIEPHNAFRVPGSMPVDIVYGKRKKTEVLKEIFSQFRVGIHSHADNVTAANIDQLNDCQFVFIAVDHGPSRALIAGHLAAMGIPFIDVGIGVDKVAEAMMLHGRARVSLITSETRHLVNTLPTADDADEAMYGNIQLAELNSLNANLALIRYKQHLQFFTDEERPNSINYKCSWNQIAHQ
;
A
#
# COMPACT_ATOMS: atom_id res chain seq x y z
N MET A 1 -26.37 -35.41 -0.34
CA MET A 1 -26.69 -34.31 0.60
C MET A 1 -25.69 -33.21 0.37
N LEU A 2 -26.11 -32.02 -0.06
CA LEU A 2 -25.24 -30.85 -0.02
C LEU A 2 -24.97 -30.58 1.46
N VAL A 3 -23.74 -30.83 1.90
CA VAL A 3 -23.30 -30.47 3.25
C VAL A 3 -23.47 -28.96 3.33
N ASN A 4 -24.36 -28.48 4.21
CA ASN A 4 -24.49 -27.05 4.51
C ASN A 4 -23.16 -26.62 5.15
N ARG A 5 -22.23 -26.15 4.32
CA ARG A 5 -20.99 -25.57 4.79
C ARG A 5 -21.29 -24.21 5.39
N ILE A 6 -20.81 -24.00 6.61
CA ILE A 6 -20.86 -22.71 7.30
C ILE A 6 -19.61 -21.88 6.91
N ALA A 7 -18.50 -22.57 6.58
CA ALA A 7 -17.24 -21.97 6.14
C ALA A 7 -17.04 -22.08 4.61
N PRO A 8 -16.25 -21.18 3.99
CA PRO A 8 -16.20 -21.03 2.53
C PRO A 8 -15.52 -22.20 1.80
N ASN A 9 -14.66 -22.96 2.47
CA ASN A 9 -13.91 -24.07 1.85
C ASN A 9 -13.73 -25.26 2.82
N PRO A 10 -13.32 -26.45 2.31
CA PRO A 10 -13.18 -27.66 3.11
C PRO A 10 -12.20 -27.54 4.29
N ASP A 11 -11.09 -26.82 4.13
CA ASP A 11 -10.07 -26.68 5.19
C ASP A 11 -10.64 -25.93 6.39
N LEU A 12 -11.28 -24.79 6.14
CA LEU A 12 -11.90 -23.98 7.18
C LEU A 12 -13.11 -24.69 7.78
N GLN A 13 -13.90 -25.39 6.97
CA GLN A 13 -15.01 -26.20 7.48
C GLN A 13 -14.52 -27.27 8.44
N ARG A 14 -13.41 -27.95 8.11
CA ARG A 14 -12.81 -28.96 8.99
C ARG A 14 -12.32 -28.37 10.32
N LEU A 15 -11.81 -27.14 10.32
CA LEU A 15 -11.47 -26.45 11.57
C LEU A 15 -12.72 -26.21 12.44
N VAL A 16 -13.82 -25.76 11.83
CA VAL A 16 -15.10 -25.54 12.53
C VAL A 16 -15.64 -26.86 13.08
N ASP A 17 -15.65 -27.91 12.27
CA ASP A 17 -16.17 -29.25 12.63
C ASP A 17 -15.38 -29.85 13.81
N ASP A 18 -14.06 -29.59 13.88
CA ASP A 18 -13.19 -29.97 14.99
C ASP A 18 -13.34 -29.08 16.25
N GLY A 19 -14.23 -28.09 16.20
CA GLY A 19 -14.59 -27.25 17.34
C GLY A 19 -13.80 -25.95 17.46
N TYR A 20 -12.98 -25.57 16.48
CA TYR A 20 -12.23 -24.31 16.52
C TYR A 20 -13.11 -23.10 16.21
N ASP A 21 -12.96 -22.04 17.01
CA ASP A 21 -13.55 -20.73 16.72
C ASP A 21 -12.62 -19.97 15.78
N ILE A 22 -13.07 -19.77 14.54
CA ILE A 22 -12.27 -19.17 13.48
C ILE A 22 -12.93 -17.95 12.84
N SER A 23 -12.11 -17.04 12.35
CA SER A 23 -12.58 -15.92 11.53
C SER A 23 -11.65 -15.64 10.36
N VAL A 24 -12.21 -15.12 9.27
CA VAL A 24 -11.44 -14.52 8.18
C VAL A 24 -11.64 -13.00 8.22
N GLU A 25 -10.55 -12.27 8.46
CA GLU A 25 -10.56 -10.81 8.62
C GLU A 25 -9.28 -10.22 8.00
N GLY A 26 -9.40 -9.23 7.11
CA GLY A 26 -8.25 -8.45 6.63
C GLY A 26 -7.14 -9.25 5.95
N GLY A 27 -7.47 -10.34 5.25
CA GLY A 27 -6.48 -11.22 4.63
C GLY A 27 -5.81 -12.20 5.60
N TYR A 28 -6.40 -12.42 6.77
CA TYR A 28 -5.93 -13.42 7.74
C TYR A 28 -7.03 -14.45 8.06
N LEU A 29 -6.61 -15.71 8.21
CA LEU A 29 -7.36 -16.75 8.90
C LEU A 29 -6.90 -16.75 10.35
N ILE A 30 -7.84 -16.57 11.26
CA ILE A 30 -7.61 -16.40 12.68
C ILE A 30 -8.25 -17.56 13.44
N VAL A 31 -7.49 -18.20 14.32
CA VAL A 31 -8.02 -19.16 15.30
C VAL A 31 -7.98 -18.53 16.68
N HIS A 32 -9.15 -18.36 17.31
CA HIS A 32 -9.30 -17.69 18.60
C HIS A 32 -9.13 -18.65 19.78
N GLY A 33 -8.77 -18.11 20.93
CA GLY A 33 -8.80 -18.85 22.20
C GLY A 33 -7.83 -20.02 22.28
N VAL A 34 -6.69 -19.93 21.59
CA VAL A 34 -5.62 -20.94 21.61
C VAL A 34 -4.91 -20.87 22.97
N PRO A 35 -4.97 -21.93 23.79
CA PRO A 35 -4.33 -21.94 25.09
C PRO A 35 -2.81 -22.11 24.95
N TYR A 36 -2.07 -21.54 25.88
CA TYR A 36 -0.62 -21.68 25.97
C TYR A 36 -0.15 -21.50 27.43
N VAL A 37 1.07 -21.94 27.73
CA VAL A 37 1.67 -21.73 29.06
C VAL A 37 2.46 -20.42 29.04
N THR A 38 2.19 -19.56 30.02
CA THR A 38 2.89 -18.28 30.22
C THR A 38 4.19 -18.47 31.01
N LYS A 39 5.00 -17.41 31.14
CA LYS A 39 6.21 -17.42 31.97
C LYS A 39 5.96 -17.84 33.43
N ASP A 40 4.80 -17.47 33.97
CA ASP A 40 4.43 -17.77 35.36
C ASP A 40 3.83 -19.17 35.52
N ARG A 41 3.88 -20.00 34.47
CA ARG A 41 3.30 -21.35 34.41
C ARG A 41 1.80 -21.39 34.65
N VAL A 42 1.11 -20.30 34.30
CA VAL A 42 -0.36 -20.26 34.23
C VAL A 42 -0.81 -20.35 32.78
N ILE A 43 -2.02 -20.88 32.58
CA ILE A 43 -2.63 -21.03 31.26
C ILE A 43 -3.15 -19.67 30.80
N GLY A 44 -2.58 -19.16 29.71
CA GLY A 44 -3.07 -17.99 28.99
C GLY A 44 -3.84 -18.41 27.72
N TYR A 45 -4.54 -17.45 27.11
CA TYR A 45 -5.23 -17.64 25.84
C TYR A 45 -4.81 -16.55 24.85
N GLY A 46 -4.48 -16.96 23.63
CA GLY A 46 -4.16 -16.07 22.51
C GLY A 46 -4.93 -16.47 21.25
N ALA A 47 -4.56 -15.86 20.13
CA ALA A 47 -5.04 -16.21 18.81
C ALA A 47 -3.86 -16.46 17.87
N LEU A 48 -4.02 -17.43 16.95
CA LEU A 48 -3.10 -17.64 15.84
C LEU A 48 -3.66 -16.94 14.60
N LEU A 49 -2.85 -16.10 13.96
CA LEU A 49 -3.23 -15.41 12.74
C LEU A 49 -2.30 -15.87 11.62
N SER A 50 -2.86 -16.54 10.61
CA SER A 50 -2.14 -16.91 9.39
C SER A 50 -2.60 -16.02 8.25
N ALA A 51 -1.66 -15.48 7.46
CA ALA A 51 -2.03 -14.88 6.18
C ALA A 51 -2.86 -15.87 5.38
N TYR A 52 -3.96 -15.39 4.79
CA TYR A 52 -4.97 -16.16 4.12
C TYR A 52 -5.33 -15.50 2.80
N SER A 53 -5.31 -16.27 1.72
CA SER A 53 -5.78 -15.82 0.42
C SER A 53 -6.50 -16.94 -0.28
N GLU A 54 -7.55 -16.58 -1.01
CA GLU A 54 -8.34 -17.49 -1.83
C GLU A 54 -8.66 -16.84 -3.17
N SER A 55 -8.92 -17.69 -4.15
CA SER A 55 -9.39 -17.29 -5.48
C SER A 55 -10.72 -18.00 -5.71
N TYR A 56 -11.81 -17.24 -5.81
CA TYR A 56 -13.16 -17.79 -6.04
C TYR A 56 -13.56 -18.91 -5.05
N GLY A 57 -13.28 -18.72 -3.75
CA GLY A 57 -13.57 -19.70 -2.70
C GLY A 57 -12.61 -20.89 -2.61
N VAL A 58 -11.54 -20.90 -3.41
CA VAL A 58 -10.48 -21.92 -3.35
C VAL A 58 -9.25 -21.33 -2.65
N PRO A 59 -8.81 -21.88 -1.51
CA PRO A 59 -7.58 -21.44 -0.86
C PRO A 59 -6.37 -21.55 -1.79
N ASN A 60 -5.53 -20.51 -1.83
CA ASN A 60 -4.27 -20.55 -2.57
C ASN A 60 -3.25 -21.45 -1.85
N ALA A 61 -2.27 -21.96 -2.60
CA ALA A 61 -1.20 -22.80 -2.05
C ALA A 61 -0.44 -22.09 -0.92
N ILE A 62 -0.21 -22.82 0.18
CA ILE A 62 0.49 -22.30 1.36
C ILE A 62 1.99 -22.53 1.16
N THR A 63 2.75 -21.44 1.07
CA THR A 63 4.22 -21.48 0.93
C THR A 63 4.96 -21.04 2.19
N ASP A 64 4.23 -20.51 3.17
CA ASP A 64 4.77 -19.97 4.41
C ASP A 64 4.16 -20.70 5.62
N HIS A 65 5.00 -21.32 6.44
CA HIS A 65 4.60 -22.04 7.64
C HIS A 65 4.43 -21.15 8.87
N THR A 66 4.80 -19.87 8.81
CA THR A 66 4.78 -18.97 9.97
C THR A 66 3.39 -18.41 10.27
N VAL A 67 3.18 -18.00 11.53
CA VAL A 67 1.90 -17.41 12.03
C VAL A 67 2.18 -16.34 13.07
N PHE A 68 1.38 -15.27 13.09
CA PHE A 68 1.38 -14.32 14.19
C PHE A 68 0.63 -14.90 15.40
N PHE A 69 1.05 -14.51 16.60
CA PHE A 69 0.44 -14.94 17.85
C PHE A 69 0.24 -13.77 18.82
N THR A 70 -0.97 -13.66 19.37
CA THR A 70 -1.37 -12.56 20.26
C THR A 70 -1.06 -12.79 21.73
N GLY A 71 -0.68 -14.01 22.12
CA GLY A 71 -0.24 -14.30 23.48
C GLY A 71 1.18 -13.81 23.76
N THR A 72 1.61 -13.93 25.01
CA THR A 72 3.02 -13.74 25.38
C THR A 72 3.88 -14.86 24.81
N VAL A 73 5.20 -14.73 24.95
CA VAL A 73 6.14 -15.81 24.63
C VAL A 73 5.69 -17.12 25.31
N PRO A 74 5.39 -18.18 24.53
CA PRO A 74 4.97 -19.46 25.09
C PRO A 74 6.08 -20.13 25.89
N HIS A 75 5.71 -20.87 26.93
CA HIS A 75 6.62 -21.65 27.77
C HIS A 75 6.17 -23.13 27.78
N ARG A 76 7.04 -23.99 28.31
CA ARG A 76 6.71 -25.37 28.68
C ARG A 76 6.11 -25.41 30.08
N ASP A 77 5.57 -26.56 30.44
CA ASP A 77 5.05 -26.87 31.77
C ASP A 77 6.12 -26.80 32.88
N ASP A 78 7.38 -27.09 32.56
CA ASP A 78 8.52 -26.94 33.46
C ASP A 78 8.97 -25.47 33.67
N GLY A 79 8.38 -24.52 32.93
CA GLY A 79 8.71 -23.09 32.98
C GLY A 79 9.84 -22.67 32.02
N SER A 80 10.40 -23.58 31.21
CA SER A 80 11.35 -23.22 30.17
C SER A 80 10.67 -22.49 29.01
N SER A 81 11.34 -21.47 28.45
CA SER A 81 10.81 -20.69 27.32
C SER A 81 10.81 -21.48 26.02
N LEU A 82 9.77 -21.32 25.20
CA LEU A 82 9.71 -21.85 23.83
C LEU A 82 10.23 -20.85 22.78
N GLN A 83 10.82 -19.73 23.20
CA GLN A 83 11.32 -18.70 22.29
C GLN A 83 12.25 -19.27 21.22
N GLU A 84 13.30 -19.99 21.62
CA GLU A 84 14.27 -20.58 20.67
C GLU A 84 13.69 -21.76 19.88
N ALA A 85 12.61 -22.39 20.36
CA ALA A 85 12.04 -23.58 19.74
C ALA A 85 10.94 -23.29 18.71
N MET A 86 10.29 -22.13 18.81
CA MET A 86 9.08 -21.82 18.04
C MET A 86 8.87 -20.34 17.72
N VAL A 87 9.59 -19.41 18.34
CA VAL A 87 9.36 -17.97 18.14
C VAL A 87 10.48 -17.39 17.29
N ALA A 88 10.19 -17.06 16.03
CA ALA A 88 11.14 -16.38 15.15
C ALA A 88 11.35 -14.92 15.58
N THR A 89 10.32 -14.27 16.10
CA THR A 89 10.40 -12.86 16.51
C THR A 89 9.50 -12.58 17.70
N VAL A 90 10.03 -11.84 18.67
CA VAL A 90 9.25 -11.19 19.74
C VAL A 90 9.33 -9.70 19.47
N TYR A 91 8.19 -9.07 19.21
CA TYR A 91 8.18 -7.64 18.91
C TYR A 91 8.35 -6.82 20.19
N PRO A 92 9.20 -5.77 20.19
CA PRO A 92 9.33 -4.88 21.35
C PRO A 92 8.03 -4.15 21.71
N VAL A 93 7.20 -3.90 20.70
CA VAL A 93 5.85 -3.33 20.80
C VAL A 93 4.92 -4.23 19.97
N PRO A 94 3.75 -4.64 20.49
CA PRO A 94 2.81 -5.46 19.74
C PRO A 94 2.48 -4.85 18.37
N GLN A 95 2.53 -5.68 17.32
CA GLN A 95 2.13 -5.27 15.99
C GLN A 95 0.61 -5.37 15.87
N LYS A 96 -0.03 -4.37 15.24
CA LYS A 96 -1.45 -4.46 14.90
C LYS A 96 -1.60 -5.34 13.65
N THR A 97 -2.15 -6.53 13.84
CA THR A 97 -2.39 -7.53 12.79
C THR A 97 -3.84 -7.96 12.84
N ALA A 98 -4.59 -7.77 11.75
CA ALA A 98 -6.06 -7.98 11.71
C ALA A 98 -6.79 -7.36 12.92
N GLY A 99 -6.44 -6.12 13.29
CA GLY A 99 -7.02 -5.40 14.43
C GLY A 99 -6.64 -5.91 15.82
N ARG A 100 -5.72 -6.88 15.93
CA ARG A 100 -5.29 -7.50 17.19
C ARG A 100 -3.83 -7.19 17.48
N ASP A 101 -3.45 -7.20 18.75
CA ASP A 101 -2.06 -7.01 19.19
C ASP A 101 -1.31 -8.35 19.12
N ALA A 102 -0.46 -8.50 18.11
CA ALA A 102 0.41 -9.65 17.95
C ALA A 102 1.80 -9.36 18.55
N LEU A 103 2.19 -10.12 19.56
CA LEU A 103 3.49 -9.96 20.22
C LEU A 103 4.55 -10.91 19.67
N CYS A 104 4.14 -12.07 19.17
CA CYS A 104 5.06 -13.09 18.70
C CYS A 104 4.81 -13.44 17.23
N TYR A 105 5.88 -13.75 16.51
CA TYR A 105 5.84 -14.39 15.20
C TYR A 105 6.40 -15.80 15.33
N LEU A 106 5.53 -16.80 15.18
CA LEU A 106 5.87 -18.19 15.38
C LEU A 106 6.39 -18.81 14.08
N SER A 107 7.49 -19.56 14.21
CA SER A 107 8.11 -20.34 13.16
C SER A 107 8.53 -21.67 13.76
N ASN A 108 7.73 -22.71 13.53
CA ASN A 108 8.11 -24.07 13.87
C ASN A 108 7.71 -25.02 12.75
N LYS A 109 8.72 -25.45 11.99
CA LYS A 109 8.58 -26.42 10.92
C LYS A 109 8.99 -27.81 11.43
N PRO A 110 8.19 -28.86 11.21
CA PRO A 110 8.63 -30.23 11.45
C PRO A 110 9.70 -30.63 10.42
N GLU A 111 10.63 -31.50 10.81
CA GLU A 111 11.62 -32.08 9.90
C GLU A 111 11.42 -33.61 9.87
N PRO A 112 10.96 -34.19 8.75
CA PRO A 112 10.57 -33.53 7.49
C PRO A 112 9.27 -32.72 7.59
N ILE A 113 9.01 -31.80 6.64
CA ILE A 113 7.83 -30.90 6.66
C ILE A 113 6.48 -31.64 6.62
N GLY A 114 6.47 -32.86 6.05
CA GLY A 114 5.28 -33.67 5.92
C GLY A 114 4.16 -32.94 5.18
N ASP A 115 2.95 -33.04 5.72
CA ASP A 115 1.72 -32.47 5.16
C ASP A 115 1.33 -31.14 5.81
N MET A 116 2.21 -30.53 6.62
CA MET A 116 1.90 -29.30 7.38
C MET A 116 1.38 -28.17 6.48
N LEU A 117 1.95 -28.02 5.27
CA LEU A 117 1.58 -26.96 4.32
C LEU A 117 0.53 -27.41 3.27
N CYS A 118 0.00 -28.63 3.38
CA CYS A 118 -1.01 -29.12 2.44
C CYS A 118 -2.39 -28.47 2.64
N SER A 119 -2.68 -27.95 3.83
CA SER A 119 -3.95 -27.27 4.14
C SER A 119 -3.78 -26.27 5.28
N TYR A 120 -4.68 -25.29 5.35
CA TYR A 120 -4.71 -24.36 6.49
C TYR A 120 -5.04 -25.09 7.80
N TYR A 121 -5.85 -26.13 7.71
CA TYR A 121 -6.14 -27.02 8.83
C TYR A 121 -4.85 -27.65 9.39
N ASN A 122 -4.03 -28.28 8.55
CA ASN A 122 -2.79 -28.94 8.99
C ASN A 122 -1.82 -27.91 9.58
N LYS A 123 -1.65 -26.75 8.93
CA LYS A 123 -0.78 -25.68 9.41
C LYS A 123 -1.19 -25.19 10.80
N LEU A 124 -2.45 -24.86 10.99
CA LEU A 124 -2.93 -24.26 12.26
C LEU A 124 -2.98 -25.30 13.39
N THR A 125 -3.47 -26.51 13.10
CA THR A 125 -3.53 -27.57 14.11
C THR A 125 -2.13 -28.03 14.55
N HIS A 126 -1.11 -27.96 13.70
CA HIS A 126 0.29 -28.18 14.11
C HIS A 126 0.70 -27.28 15.27
N TYR A 127 0.51 -25.95 15.14
CA TYR A 127 0.86 -25.01 16.22
C TYR A 127 -0.02 -25.20 17.46
N ILE A 128 -1.32 -25.40 17.26
CA ILE A 128 -2.26 -25.60 18.38
C ILE A 128 -1.89 -26.85 19.17
N ASN A 129 -1.68 -27.99 18.52
CA ASN A 129 -1.34 -29.24 19.18
C ASN A 129 -0.02 -29.13 19.96
N LYS A 130 0.97 -28.42 19.40
CA LYS A 130 2.25 -28.18 20.08
C LYS A 130 2.09 -27.35 21.35
N LEU A 131 1.30 -26.28 21.30
CA LEU A 131 0.99 -25.46 22.47
C LEU A 131 0.16 -26.23 23.51
N GLU A 132 -0.88 -26.93 23.07
CA GLU A 132 -1.76 -27.73 23.93
C GLU A 132 -1.01 -28.84 24.67
N THR A 133 0.08 -29.38 24.10
CA THR A 133 0.90 -30.41 24.75
C THR A 133 1.39 -29.96 26.13
N TYR A 134 1.91 -28.74 26.23
CA TYR A 134 2.39 -28.18 27.50
C TYR A 134 1.25 -27.73 28.41
N VAL A 135 0.15 -27.24 27.83
CA VAL A 135 -1.04 -26.85 28.60
C VAL A 135 -1.66 -28.05 29.30
N ARG A 136 -1.78 -29.19 28.63
CA ARG A 136 -2.39 -30.42 29.19
C ARG A 136 -1.58 -31.06 30.30
N ALA A 137 -0.29 -30.77 30.39
CA ALA A 137 0.53 -31.16 31.54
C ALA A 137 0.14 -30.38 32.81
N ILE A 138 -0.45 -29.19 32.68
CA ILE A 138 -0.98 -28.38 33.79
C ILE A 138 -2.47 -28.69 34.05
N ASP A 139 -3.30 -28.64 33.01
CA ASP A 139 -4.72 -28.98 33.08
C ASP A 139 -5.15 -29.84 31.87
N PRO A 140 -5.38 -31.15 32.06
CA PRO A 140 -5.78 -32.07 30.99
C PRO A 140 -7.10 -31.72 30.28
N ASN A 141 -7.96 -30.91 30.90
CA ASN A 141 -9.28 -30.58 30.35
C ASN A 141 -9.28 -29.36 29.43
N VAL A 142 -8.18 -28.61 29.38
CA VAL A 142 -8.11 -27.40 28.55
C VAL A 142 -7.83 -27.75 27.09
N SER A 143 -8.61 -27.13 26.18
CA SER A 143 -8.39 -27.21 24.74
C SER A 143 -8.81 -25.91 24.02
N ALA A 144 -8.18 -25.66 22.88
CA ALA A 144 -8.64 -24.72 21.86
C ALA A 144 -9.96 -25.16 21.19
N ARG A 145 -10.28 -26.47 21.22
CA ARG A 145 -11.53 -27.01 20.68
C ARG A 145 -12.68 -26.68 21.62
N ARG A 146 -13.67 -25.95 21.12
CA ARG A 146 -14.89 -25.53 21.82
C ARG A 146 -16.11 -25.99 21.02
N LYS A 147 -17.00 -25.07 20.63
CA LYS A 147 -18.22 -25.39 19.86
C LYS A 147 -18.02 -25.36 18.35
N GLY A 148 -16.92 -24.76 17.87
CA GLY A 148 -16.75 -24.44 16.46
C GLY A 148 -17.60 -23.24 16.06
N SER A 149 -16.99 -22.26 15.41
CA SER A 149 -17.71 -21.13 14.81
C SER A 149 -16.90 -20.55 13.67
N PHE A 150 -17.60 -19.98 12.70
CA PHE A 150 -17.01 -19.25 11.60
C PHE A 150 -17.61 -17.86 11.53
N ALA A 151 -16.74 -16.86 11.48
CA ALA A 151 -17.11 -15.49 11.16
C ALA A 151 -16.31 -15.00 9.95
N HIS A 152 -16.98 -14.33 9.03
CA HIS A 152 -16.33 -13.54 8.00
C HIS A 152 -16.57 -12.06 8.34
N ARG A 153 -15.50 -11.28 8.45
CA ARG A 153 -15.62 -9.83 8.67
C ARG A 153 -15.03 -9.11 7.48
N ASP A 154 -15.91 -8.52 6.69
CA ASP A 154 -15.52 -7.57 5.66
C ASP A 154 -14.90 -6.35 6.33
N ILE A 155 -13.64 -6.09 6.04
CA ILE A 155 -13.00 -4.83 6.39
C ILE A 155 -13.23 -3.88 5.20
N PRO A 156 -13.80 -2.68 5.41
CA PRO A 156 -13.94 -1.70 4.34
C PRO A 156 -12.59 -1.49 3.63
N SER A 157 -12.58 -1.74 2.33
CA SER A 157 -11.40 -1.65 1.48
C SER A 157 -11.74 -0.77 0.28
N VAL A 158 -10.79 0.09 -0.11
CA VAL A 158 -10.90 0.81 -1.37
C VAL A 158 -10.60 -0.09 -2.56
N PHE A 159 -9.89 -1.21 -2.35
CA PHE A 159 -9.53 -2.15 -3.40
C PHE A 159 -10.61 -3.20 -3.61
N HIS A 160 -10.82 -3.60 -4.87
CA HIS A 160 -11.78 -4.66 -5.22
C HIS A 160 -11.31 -6.07 -4.85
N TYR A 161 -10.03 -6.22 -4.54
CA TYR A 161 -9.42 -7.48 -4.13
C TYR A 161 -8.36 -7.24 -3.04
N PRO A 162 -8.15 -8.22 -2.15
CA PRO A 162 -7.23 -8.08 -1.03
C PRO A 162 -5.77 -8.01 -1.48
N ASN A 163 -4.98 -7.19 -0.79
CA ASN A 163 -3.53 -7.18 -0.93
C ASN A 163 -2.89 -8.24 -0.02
N SER A 164 -2.79 -9.47 -0.50
CA SER A 164 -2.22 -10.59 0.27
C SER A 164 -0.73 -10.41 0.58
N ALA A 165 -0.01 -9.56 -0.17
CA ALA A 165 1.40 -9.27 0.10
C ALA A 165 1.56 -8.51 1.42
N THR A 166 0.66 -7.56 1.71
CA THR A 166 0.61 -6.81 2.97
C THR A 166 0.34 -7.74 4.15
N ALA A 167 -0.69 -8.60 4.02
CA ALA A 167 -1.02 -9.61 5.04
C ALA A 167 0.13 -10.58 5.33
N ARG A 168 0.79 -11.07 4.28
CA ARG A 168 1.94 -11.96 4.42
C ARG A 168 3.13 -11.28 5.10
N ALA A 169 3.34 -9.99 4.84
CA ALA A 169 4.46 -9.24 5.39
C ALA A 169 4.14 -8.56 6.75
N GLY A 170 2.87 -8.58 7.20
CA GLY A 170 2.44 -7.89 8.42
C GLY A 170 2.55 -6.36 8.31
N LEU A 171 2.21 -5.80 7.14
CA LEU A 171 2.41 -4.39 6.83
C LEU A 171 1.17 -3.51 7.06
N GLU A 172 0.11 -4.02 7.69
CA GLU A 172 -1.18 -3.31 7.87
C GLU A 172 -0.99 -1.97 8.58
N ALA A 173 -0.26 -1.98 9.70
CA ALA A 173 0.00 -0.78 10.49
C ALA A 173 0.83 0.27 9.72
N TYR A 174 1.65 -0.18 8.76
CA TYR A 174 2.43 0.69 7.91
C TYR A 174 1.55 1.28 6.82
N GLU A 175 0.75 0.46 6.12
CA GLU A 175 -0.21 0.93 5.12
C GLU A 175 -1.28 1.87 5.68
N ALA A 176 -1.66 1.71 6.95
CA ALA A 176 -2.58 2.63 7.62
C ALA A 176 -2.09 4.09 7.63
N LYS A 177 -0.77 4.32 7.59
CA LYS A 177 -0.19 5.67 7.49
C LYS A 177 -0.47 6.34 6.13
N LEU A 178 -0.77 5.55 5.10
CA LEU A 178 -1.04 6.04 3.74
C LEU A 178 -2.54 6.35 3.52
N GLN A 179 -3.39 6.07 4.50
CA GLN A 179 -4.84 6.23 4.40
C GLN A 179 -5.27 7.70 4.64
N LEU A 180 -4.96 8.56 3.67
CA LEU A 180 -5.55 9.90 3.60
C LEU A 180 -6.96 9.83 3.01
N ASN A 181 -7.87 10.68 3.48
CA ASN A 181 -9.23 10.78 2.97
C ASN A 181 -9.25 11.33 1.54
N LYS A 182 -8.50 12.39 1.24
CA LYS A 182 -8.55 13.06 -0.07
C LYS A 182 -7.17 13.52 -0.53
N VAL A 183 -6.74 13.04 -1.69
CA VAL A 183 -5.51 13.46 -2.37
C VAL A 183 -5.82 13.89 -3.80
N ALA A 184 -5.23 14.99 -4.26
CA ALA A 184 -5.40 15.45 -5.63
C ALA A 184 -4.12 15.32 -6.47
N ILE A 185 -4.29 15.09 -7.77
CA ILE A 185 -3.25 15.15 -8.79
C ILE A 185 -3.70 16.20 -9.81
N VAL A 186 -2.92 17.27 -9.96
CA VAL A 186 -3.16 18.33 -10.93
C VAL A 186 -2.17 18.20 -12.08
N GLY A 187 -2.68 17.86 -13.26
CA GLY A 187 -1.90 17.48 -14.44
C GLY A 187 -1.77 15.96 -14.55
N LEU A 188 -2.23 15.40 -15.67
CA LEU A 188 -2.21 13.96 -16.02
C LEU A 188 -1.50 13.74 -17.35
N GLY A 189 -0.42 14.49 -17.57
CA GLY A 189 0.56 14.21 -18.61
C GLY A 189 1.35 12.94 -18.30
N GLY A 190 2.66 12.94 -18.59
CA GLY A 190 3.50 11.77 -18.31
C GLY A 190 3.65 11.50 -16.81
N THR A 191 4.27 12.44 -16.08
CA THR A 191 4.60 12.24 -14.65
C THR A 191 3.34 12.06 -13.80
N GLY A 192 2.31 12.90 -14.00
CA GLY A 192 1.05 12.80 -13.26
C GLY A 192 0.33 11.45 -13.44
N SER A 193 0.36 10.87 -14.64
CA SER A 193 -0.20 9.54 -14.89
C SER A 193 0.57 8.43 -14.17
N TYR A 194 1.91 8.52 -14.09
CA TYR A 194 2.71 7.59 -13.29
C TYR A 194 2.54 7.79 -11.78
N ILE A 195 2.29 9.02 -11.31
CA ILE A 195 1.91 9.27 -9.91
C ILE A 195 0.59 8.56 -9.61
N LEU A 196 -0.42 8.68 -10.49
CA LEU A 196 -1.68 7.96 -10.35
C LEU A 196 -1.47 6.44 -10.31
N ASP A 197 -0.63 5.88 -11.17
CA ASP A 197 -0.35 4.44 -11.20
C ASP A 197 0.21 3.90 -9.87
N GLY A 198 1.06 4.68 -9.20
CA GLY A 198 1.57 4.31 -7.88
C GLY A 198 0.58 4.62 -6.75
N LEU A 199 -0.10 5.77 -6.79
CA LEU A 199 -1.02 6.22 -5.75
C LEU A 199 -2.29 5.38 -5.69
N ALA A 200 -2.81 4.92 -6.83
CA ALA A 200 -3.97 4.03 -6.92
C ALA A 200 -3.76 2.70 -6.19
N LYS A 201 -2.50 2.30 -5.96
CA LYS A 201 -2.12 1.07 -5.22
C LYS A 201 -1.94 1.33 -3.71
N THR A 202 -2.36 2.49 -3.21
CA THR A 202 -2.30 2.87 -1.79
C THR A 202 -3.69 3.00 -1.19
N SER A 203 -3.76 2.98 0.15
CA SER A 203 -4.98 3.03 0.95
C SER A 203 -5.65 4.41 1.03
N VAL A 204 -5.19 5.41 0.26
CA VAL A 204 -5.89 6.71 0.11
C VAL A 204 -7.35 6.47 -0.25
N VAL A 205 -8.30 7.17 0.38
CA VAL A 205 -9.74 6.94 0.20
C VAL A 205 -10.24 7.52 -1.12
N GLU A 206 -9.95 8.79 -1.39
CA GLU A 206 -10.34 9.49 -2.62
C GLU A 206 -9.13 10.08 -3.34
N ILE A 207 -9.00 9.79 -4.64
CA ILE A 207 -7.99 10.35 -5.53
C ILE A 207 -8.70 11.21 -6.58
N HIS A 208 -8.42 12.51 -6.56
CA HIS A 208 -9.02 13.50 -7.46
C HIS A 208 -8.07 13.86 -8.59
N LEU A 209 -8.55 13.74 -9.82
CA LEU A 209 -7.78 13.91 -11.05
C LEU A 209 -8.20 15.21 -11.74
N TYR A 210 -7.29 16.17 -11.89
CA TYR A 210 -7.55 17.44 -12.58
C TYR A 210 -6.66 17.57 -13.82
N ASP A 211 -7.28 17.60 -15.01
CA ASP A 211 -6.60 17.86 -16.28
C ASP A 211 -7.64 18.26 -17.35
N GLY A 212 -7.41 19.37 -18.05
CA GLY A 212 -8.31 19.91 -19.06
C GLY A 212 -8.19 19.26 -20.45
N ASP A 213 -7.16 18.46 -20.69
CA ASP A 213 -6.83 17.97 -22.02
C ASP A 213 -7.56 16.67 -22.38
N VAL A 214 -7.48 16.35 -23.67
CA VAL A 214 -7.85 15.04 -24.21
C VAL A 214 -6.62 14.16 -24.39
N ILE A 215 -6.83 12.86 -24.55
CA ILE A 215 -5.79 11.93 -24.99
C ILE A 215 -5.45 12.21 -26.45
N GLU A 216 -4.15 12.30 -26.72
CA GLU A 216 -3.56 12.38 -28.04
C GLU A 216 -2.54 11.25 -28.26
N PRO A 217 -2.24 10.87 -29.52
CA PRO A 217 -1.34 9.74 -29.83
C PRO A 217 0.01 9.80 -29.12
N HIS A 218 0.59 10.99 -29.00
CA HIS A 218 1.89 11.15 -28.36
C HIS A 218 1.84 10.90 -26.84
N ASN A 219 0.66 10.99 -26.19
CA ASN A 219 0.54 10.73 -24.75
C ASN A 219 0.75 9.24 -24.46
N ALA A 220 0.25 8.35 -25.34
CA ALA A 220 0.33 6.90 -25.18
C ALA A 220 1.77 6.37 -25.02
N PHE A 221 2.78 7.12 -25.49
CA PHE A 221 4.20 6.74 -25.39
C PHE A 221 4.86 7.16 -24.07
N ARG A 222 4.16 7.87 -23.18
CA ARG A 222 4.74 8.41 -21.94
C ARG A 222 3.83 8.29 -20.72
N VAL A 223 2.75 7.53 -20.83
CA VAL A 223 1.83 7.19 -19.73
C VAL A 223 1.97 5.70 -19.40
N PRO A 224 1.58 5.25 -18.20
CA PRO A 224 1.66 3.84 -17.83
C PRO A 224 0.78 2.95 -18.71
N GLY A 225 1.31 1.77 -19.05
CA GLY A 225 0.57 0.73 -19.78
C GLY A 225 0.33 1.07 -21.25
N SER A 226 -0.47 0.24 -21.92
CA SER A 226 -0.92 0.48 -23.30
C SER A 226 -2.30 1.13 -23.31
N MET A 227 -2.58 1.91 -24.35
CA MET A 227 -3.91 2.46 -24.61
C MET A 227 -4.50 1.85 -25.89
N PRO A 228 -5.75 1.37 -25.86
CA PRO A 228 -6.49 0.96 -27.04
C PRO A 228 -6.56 2.08 -28.10
N VAL A 229 -6.52 1.70 -29.38
CA VAL A 229 -6.49 2.63 -30.52
C VAL A 229 -7.71 3.56 -30.53
N ASP A 230 -8.89 3.02 -30.19
CA ASP A 230 -10.14 3.78 -30.11
C ASP A 230 -10.10 4.85 -29.01
N ILE A 231 -9.43 4.59 -27.89
CA ILE A 231 -9.20 5.61 -26.85
C ILE A 231 -8.23 6.68 -27.36
N VAL A 232 -7.12 6.27 -27.98
CA VAL A 232 -6.07 7.18 -28.47
C VAL A 232 -6.59 8.17 -29.51
N TYR A 233 -7.46 7.73 -30.42
CA TYR A 233 -8.03 8.59 -31.46
C TYR A 233 -9.44 9.11 -31.14
N GLY A 234 -10.02 8.72 -30.00
CA GLY A 234 -11.38 9.06 -29.59
C GLY A 234 -11.55 10.45 -28.97
N LYS A 235 -10.47 11.24 -28.81
CA LYS A 235 -10.45 12.57 -28.17
C LYS A 235 -11.15 12.60 -26.81
N ARG A 236 -11.02 11.51 -26.05
CA ARG A 236 -11.59 11.40 -24.70
C ARG A 236 -10.75 12.19 -23.71
N LYS A 237 -11.38 12.75 -22.67
CA LYS A 237 -10.69 13.49 -21.61
C LYS A 237 -9.72 12.56 -20.86
N LYS A 238 -8.51 13.04 -20.57
CA LYS A 238 -7.47 12.23 -19.90
C LYS A 238 -7.96 11.70 -18.54
N THR A 239 -8.59 12.57 -17.77
CA THR A 239 -9.15 12.27 -16.43
C THR A 239 -10.19 11.16 -16.46
N GLU A 240 -11.08 11.17 -17.44
CA GLU A 240 -12.13 10.16 -17.60
C GLU A 240 -11.57 8.80 -17.98
N VAL A 241 -10.65 8.77 -18.96
CA VAL A 241 -9.98 7.54 -19.40
C VAL A 241 -9.20 6.90 -18.24
N LEU A 242 -8.39 7.69 -17.53
CA LEU A 242 -7.61 7.19 -16.41
C LEU A 242 -8.51 6.75 -15.24
N LYS A 243 -9.60 7.48 -14.97
CA LYS A 243 -10.61 7.04 -14.00
C LYS A 243 -11.16 5.66 -14.36
N GLU A 244 -11.55 5.43 -15.61
CA GLU A 244 -12.08 4.13 -16.04
C GLU A 244 -11.08 2.99 -15.85
N ILE A 245 -9.81 3.22 -16.21
CA ILE A 245 -8.74 2.22 -16.05
C ILE A 245 -8.53 1.89 -14.57
N PHE A 246 -8.30 2.89 -13.72
CA PHE A 246 -7.97 2.66 -12.31
C PHE A 246 -9.19 2.28 -11.46
N SER A 247 -10.41 2.55 -11.93
CA SER A 247 -11.63 2.07 -11.27
C SER A 247 -11.79 0.54 -11.32
N GLN A 248 -11.07 -0.15 -12.21
CA GLN A 248 -11.00 -1.61 -12.23
C GLN A 248 -10.14 -2.18 -11.09
N PHE A 249 -9.28 -1.36 -10.47
CA PHE A 249 -8.43 -1.73 -9.34
C PHE A 249 -9.09 -1.38 -8.00
N ARG A 250 -9.76 -0.22 -7.93
CA ARG A 250 -10.28 0.35 -6.70
C ARG A 250 -11.48 1.28 -6.91
N VAL A 251 -12.18 1.60 -5.82
CA VAL A 251 -13.14 2.72 -5.76
C VAL A 251 -12.45 4.04 -5.41
N GLY A 252 -13.18 5.16 -5.50
CA GLY A 252 -12.70 6.47 -5.04
C GLY A 252 -11.77 7.19 -6.02
N ILE A 253 -11.88 6.95 -7.33
CA ILE A 253 -11.21 7.77 -8.35
C ILE A 253 -12.20 8.79 -8.93
N HIS A 254 -11.90 10.08 -8.80
CA HIS A 254 -12.78 11.19 -9.19
C HIS A 254 -12.15 12.00 -10.33
N SER A 255 -12.90 12.19 -11.41
CA SER A 255 -12.46 12.91 -12.60
C SER A 255 -12.98 14.35 -12.58
N HIS A 256 -12.08 15.30 -12.84
CA HIS A 256 -12.36 16.73 -13.04
C HIS A 256 -11.71 17.16 -14.36
N ALA A 257 -12.49 17.17 -15.44
CA ALA A 257 -12.01 17.31 -16.82
C ALA A 257 -11.66 18.76 -17.25
N ASP A 258 -11.34 19.60 -16.26
CA ASP A 258 -11.02 21.01 -16.39
C ASP A 258 -9.65 21.31 -15.76
N ASN A 259 -8.96 22.30 -16.30
CA ASN A 259 -7.75 22.83 -15.68
C ASN A 259 -8.11 23.54 -14.36
N VAL A 260 -7.18 23.50 -13.40
CA VAL A 260 -7.31 24.30 -12.18
C VAL A 260 -7.01 25.76 -12.52
N THR A 261 -7.92 26.64 -12.13
CA THR A 261 -7.90 28.09 -12.36
C THR A 261 -8.37 28.79 -11.09
N ALA A 262 -8.27 30.12 -11.05
CA ALA A 262 -8.75 30.90 -9.91
C ALA A 262 -10.25 30.68 -9.61
N ALA A 263 -11.04 30.24 -10.60
CA ALA A 263 -12.47 30.02 -10.46
C ALA A 263 -12.84 28.69 -9.77
N ASN A 264 -11.93 27.72 -9.70
CA ASN A 264 -12.20 26.38 -9.13
C ASN A 264 -11.10 25.87 -8.19
N ILE A 265 -10.11 26.70 -7.86
CA ILE A 265 -8.98 26.32 -7.00
C ILE A 265 -9.40 25.96 -5.56
N ASP A 266 -10.55 26.47 -5.12
CA ASP A 266 -11.17 26.18 -3.84
C ASP A 266 -11.60 24.71 -3.70
N GLN A 267 -11.76 23.98 -4.81
CA GLN A 267 -12.02 22.53 -4.80
C GLN A 267 -10.85 21.71 -4.22
N LEU A 268 -9.67 22.32 -4.05
CA LEU A 268 -8.51 21.72 -3.41
C LEU A 268 -8.47 21.93 -1.89
N ASN A 269 -9.35 22.76 -1.31
CA ASN A 269 -9.25 23.20 0.09
C ASN A 269 -9.41 22.08 1.13
N ASP A 270 -10.10 21.01 0.78
CA ASP A 270 -10.35 19.83 1.61
C ASP A 270 -9.38 18.67 1.30
N CYS A 271 -8.44 18.86 0.37
CA CYS A 271 -7.37 17.89 0.14
C CYS A 271 -6.39 17.86 1.31
N GLN A 272 -5.98 16.66 1.70
CA GLN A 272 -4.92 16.47 2.70
C GLN A 272 -3.53 16.47 2.09
N PHE A 273 -3.44 16.23 0.77
CA PHE A 273 -2.19 16.30 0.02
C PHE A 273 -2.47 16.57 -1.46
N VAL A 274 -1.58 17.27 -2.15
CA VAL A 274 -1.69 17.52 -3.60
C VAL A 274 -0.39 17.22 -4.33
N PHE A 275 -0.48 16.62 -5.51
CA PHE A 275 0.63 16.53 -6.46
C PHE A 275 0.40 17.53 -7.59
N ILE A 276 1.37 18.41 -7.84
CA ILE A 276 1.37 19.37 -8.95
C ILE A 276 2.29 18.84 -10.03
N ALA A 277 1.72 18.39 -11.15
CA ALA A 277 2.40 17.83 -12.31
C ALA A 277 2.02 18.58 -13.60
N VAL A 278 1.94 19.91 -13.51
CA VAL A 278 1.65 20.80 -14.65
C VAL A 278 2.95 21.25 -15.33
N ASP A 279 2.87 21.56 -16.62
CA ASP A 279 3.96 22.16 -17.40
C ASP A 279 3.81 23.69 -17.58
N HIS A 280 2.62 24.24 -17.35
CA HIS A 280 2.36 25.67 -17.40
C HIS A 280 2.79 26.40 -16.10
N GLY A 281 3.81 27.26 -16.19
CA GLY A 281 4.40 27.99 -15.06
C GLY A 281 3.42 28.88 -14.28
N PRO A 282 2.61 29.73 -14.93
CA PRO A 282 1.61 30.54 -14.23
C PRO A 282 0.56 29.71 -13.49
N SER A 283 0.13 28.57 -14.05
CA SER A 283 -0.77 27.64 -13.34
C SER A 283 -0.07 27.05 -12.12
N ARG A 284 1.21 26.66 -12.23
CA ARG A 284 2.02 26.19 -11.10
C ARG A 284 2.07 27.23 -9.99
N ALA A 285 2.31 28.50 -10.33
CA ALA A 285 2.36 29.61 -9.38
C ALA A 285 1.04 29.78 -8.61
N LEU A 286 -0.07 29.80 -9.35
CA LEU A 286 -1.41 29.93 -8.80
C LEU A 286 -1.73 28.80 -7.81
N ILE A 287 -1.51 27.56 -8.24
CA ILE A 287 -1.83 26.36 -7.43
C ILE A 287 -0.93 26.29 -6.20
N ALA A 288 0.38 26.39 -6.38
CA ALA A 288 1.35 26.29 -5.28
C ALA A 288 1.17 27.40 -4.24
N GLY A 289 0.91 28.63 -4.69
CA GLY A 289 0.66 29.77 -3.81
C GLY A 289 -0.60 29.57 -2.95
N HIS A 290 -1.68 29.09 -3.57
CA HIS A 290 -2.94 28.80 -2.85
C HIS A 290 -2.77 27.69 -1.81
N LEU A 291 -2.17 26.56 -2.19
CA LEU A 291 -1.97 25.42 -1.28
C LEU A 291 -1.09 25.80 -0.09
N ALA A 292 -0.02 26.56 -0.33
CA ALA A 292 0.85 27.08 0.73
C ALA A 292 0.13 28.07 1.65
N ALA A 293 -0.75 28.92 1.13
CA ALA A 293 -1.58 29.81 1.94
C ALA A 293 -2.58 29.04 2.82
N MET A 294 -3.12 27.93 2.31
CA MET A 294 -4.05 27.05 3.02
C MET A 294 -3.35 26.05 3.97
N GLY A 295 -2.01 25.98 3.95
CA GLY A 295 -1.23 25.02 4.74
C GLY A 295 -1.37 23.57 4.28
N ILE A 296 -1.83 23.35 3.05
CA ILE A 296 -2.00 22.02 2.46
C ILE A 296 -0.63 21.56 1.92
N PRO A 297 -0.08 20.44 2.41
CA PRO A 297 1.20 19.93 1.91
C PRO A 297 1.07 19.44 0.47
N PHE A 298 2.11 19.67 -0.33
CA PHE A 298 2.11 19.26 -1.72
C PHE A 298 3.50 18.93 -2.24
N ILE A 299 3.53 18.15 -3.32
CA ILE A 299 4.74 17.94 -4.11
C ILE A 299 4.56 18.55 -5.50
N ASP A 300 5.48 19.43 -5.88
CA ASP A 300 5.67 19.87 -7.26
C ASP A 300 6.70 18.98 -7.96
N VAL A 301 6.38 18.57 -9.18
CA VAL A 301 7.27 17.78 -10.03
C VAL A 301 7.53 18.46 -11.36
N GLY A 302 8.71 18.26 -11.92
CA GLY A 302 9.02 18.69 -13.27
C GLY A 302 10.13 17.87 -13.90
N ILE A 303 10.09 17.69 -15.23
CA ILE A 303 11.20 17.15 -16.00
C ILE A 303 11.68 18.18 -17.03
N GLY A 304 12.96 18.12 -17.37
CA GLY A 304 13.55 18.93 -18.44
C GLY A 304 14.43 18.03 -19.31
N VAL A 305 14.27 18.14 -20.62
CA VAL A 305 15.03 17.33 -21.59
C VAL A 305 15.51 18.23 -22.72
N ASP A 306 16.82 18.38 -22.81
CA ASP A 306 17.45 19.21 -23.83
C ASP A 306 18.15 18.35 -24.88
N LYS A 307 18.10 18.79 -26.14
CA LYS A 307 18.89 18.18 -27.20
C LYS A 307 20.35 18.64 -27.12
N VAL A 308 21.28 17.70 -27.21
CA VAL A 308 22.70 17.94 -27.46
C VAL A 308 22.93 17.70 -28.94
N ALA A 309 22.72 18.75 -29.74
CA ALA A 309 22.58 18.65 -31.19
C ALA A 309 23.83 18.06 -31.87
N GLU A 310 25.02 18.45 -31.41
CA GLU A 310 26.30 18.01 -31.97
C GLU A 310 26.53 16.51 -31.80
N ALA A 311 25.98 15.93 -30.73
CA ALA A 311 26.15 14.53 -30.37
C ALA A 311 24.93 13.66 -30.71
N MET A 312 23.82 14.26 -31.18
CA MET A 312 22.52 13.58 -31.34
C MET A 312 22.07 12.87 -30.06
N MET A 313 22.32 13.49 -28.90
CA MET A 313 22.01 12.96 -27.58
C MET A 313 20.97 13.83 -26.87
N LEU A 314 20.43 13.32 -25.76
CA LEU A 314 19.54 14.06 -24.89
C LEU A 314 20.16 14.25 -23.50
N HIS A 315 19.94 15.41 -22.90
CA HIS A 315 20.30 15.71 -21.53
C HIS A 315 19.01 15.77 -20.68
N GLY A 316 18.79 14.74 -19.87
CA GLY A 316 17.58 14.60 -19.05
C GLY A 316 17.77 15.01 -17.59
N ARG A 317 16.77 15.70 -17.03
CA ARG A 317 16.71 16.18 -15.65
C ARG A 317 15.31 15.94 -15.06
N ALA A 318 15.22 15.68 -13.76
CA ALA A 318 13.95 15.61 -13.04
C ALA A 318 14.07 16.31 -11.67
N ARG A 319 12.98 16.96 -11.22
CA ARG A 319 12.85 17.65 -9.95
C ARG A 319 11.58 17.19 -9.22
N VAL A 320 11.73 16.94 -7.93
CA VAL A 320 10.64 16.78 -6.94
C VAL A 320 10.87 17.80 -5.83
N SER A 321 9.85 18.58 -5.47
CA SER A 321 9.92 19.54 -4.35
C SER A 321 8.74 19.34 -3.41
N LEU A 322 9.00 18.95 -2.16
CA LEU A 322 7.99 18.86 -1.11
C LEU A 322 7.87 20.21 -0.40
N ILE A 323 6.66 20.76 -0.42
CA ILE A 323 6.31 21.97 0.30
C ILE A 323 5.33 21.61 1.42
N THR A 324 5.68 22.01 2.64
CA THR A 324 4.82 21.90 3.82
C THR A 324 4.60 23.29 4.43
N SER A 325 3.85 23.36 5.53
CA SER A 325 3.66 24.62 6.25
C SER A 325 4.98 25.23 6.71
N GLU A 326 5.97 24.41 7.06
CA GLU A 326 7.31 24.81 7.49
C GLU A 326 8.17 25.37 6.34
N THR A 327 7.95 24.87 5.11
CA THR A 327 8.78 25.19 3.94
C THR A 327 8.07 26.01 2.88
N ARG A 328 6.92 26.61 3.23
CA ARG A 328 6.10 27.48 2.35
C ARG A 328 6.88 28.55 1.59
N HIS A 329 8.01 29.03 2.13
CA HIS A 329 8.85 30.03 1.48
C HIS A 329 9.51 29.52 0.18
N LEU A 330 9.67 28.20 0.03
CA LEU A 330 10.21 27.55 -1.16
C LEU A 330 9.24 27.57 -2.35
N VAL A 331 7.98 27.98 -2.17
CA VAL A 331 7.09 28.24 -3.33
C VAL A 331 7.73 29.23 -4.31
N ASN A 332 8.46 30.21 -3.79
CA ASN A 332 9.15 31.21 -4.61
C ASN A 332 10.33 30.64 -5.43
N THR A 333 10.77 29.41 -5.17
CA THR A 333 11.84 28.76 -5.93
C THR A 333 11.32 27.86 -7.05
N LEU A 334 10.00 27.69 -7.15
CA LEU A 334 9.39 26.88 -8.21
C LEU A 334 9.49 27.63 -9.56
N PRO A 335 9.70 26.92 -10.67
CA PRO A 335 9.72 27.54 -12.00
C PRO A 335 8.32 28.00 -12.37
N THR A 336 8.09 29.30 -12.30
CA THR A 336 6.76 29.90 -12.50
C THR A 336 6.70 30.80 -13.73
N ALA A 337 7.79 30.86 -14.50
CA ALA A 337 7.88 31.63 -15.72
C ALA A 337 6.90 31.11 -16.79
N ASP A 338 6.36 32.05 -17.57
CA ASP A 338 5.52 31.75 -18.72
C ASP A 338 6.42 31.49 -19.93
N ASP A 339 6.79 30.23 -20.11
CA ASP A 339 7.69 29.79 -21.17
C ASP A 339 6.91 29.26 -22.39
N ALA A 340 5.67 29.72 -22.62
CA ALA A 340 4.75 29.18 -23.63
C ALA A 340 5.37 29.07 -25.05
N ASP A 341 6.16 30.06 -25.45
CA ASP A 341 6.82 30.09 -26.76
C ASP A 341 7.99 29.07 -26.87
N GLU A 342 8.74 28.82 -25.79
CA GLU A 342 9.81 27.80 -25.74
C GLU A 342 9.26 26.38 -25.53
N ALA A 343 8.16 26.25 -24.78
CA ALA A 343 7.50 24.98 -24.48
C ALA A 343 6.93 24.29 -25.73
N MET A 344 6.50 25.06 -26.74
CA MET A 344 5.96 24.51 -27.99
C MET A 344 6.99 23.71 -28.81
N TYR A 345 8.28 24.01 -28.67
CA TYR A 345 9.37 23.38 -29.42
C TYR A 345 10.33 22.55 -28.55
N GLY A 346 10.29 22.69 -27.22
CA GLY A 346 11.23 22.10 -26.26
C GLY A 346 10.67 21.11 -25.23
N ASN A 347 9.35 20.89 -25.15
CA ASN A 347 8.74 20.03 -24.13
C ASN A 347 8.86 18.52 -24.47
N ILE A 348 10.09 18.03 -24.60
CA ILE A 348 10.40 16.63 -24.87
C ILE A 348 10.05 15.80 -23.63
N GLN A 349 9.25 14.76 -23.84
CA GLN A 349 8.74 13.91 -22.78
C GLN A 349 9.10 12.45 -23.06
N LEU A 350 9.75 11.80 -22.10
CA LEU A 350 10.17 10.39 -22.17
C LEU A 350 9.54 9.60 -21.03
N ALA A 351 9.16 8.34 -21.29
CA ALA A 351 8.48 7.49 -20.32
C ALA A 351 9.34 7.25 -19.07
N GLU A 352 10.63 7.00 -19.25
CA GLU A 352 11.58 6.65 -18.17
C GLU A 352 11.76 7.83 -17.21
N LEU A 353 11.93 9.05 -17.72
CA LEU A 353 12.07 10.24 -16.88
C LEU A 353 10.76 10.59 -16.18
N ASN A 354 9.63 10.47 -16.86
CA ASN A 354 8.32 10.67 -16.23
C ASN A 354 8.06 9.66 -15.10
N SER A 355 8.33 8.38 -15.35
CA SER A 355 8.19 7.31 -14.38
C SER A 355 9.16 7.47 -13.20
N LEU A 356 10.42 7.78 -13.46
CA LEU A 356 11.41 8.04 -12.41
C LEU A 356 10.99 9.21 -11.52
N ASN A 357 10.59 10.34 -12.13
CA ASN A 357 10.17 11.53 -11.40
C ASN A 357 8.94 11.25 -10.53
N ALA A 358 7.95 10.54 -11.07
CA ALA A 358 6.77 10.11 -10.32
C ALA A 358 7.12 9.19 -9.15
N ASN A 359 8.02 8.24 -9.35
CA ASN A 359 8.46 7.34 -8.28
C ASN A 359 9.22 8.07 -7.18
N LEU A 360 10.08 9.04 -7.53
CA LEU A 360 10.74 9.90 -6.55
C LEU A 360 9.71 10.72 -5.74
N ALA A 361 8.68 11.25 -6.41
CA ALA A 361 7.59 11.97 -5.74
C ALA A 361 6.77 11.07 -4.80
N LEU A 362 6.45 9.85 -5.22
CA LEU A 362 5.73 8.88 -4.38
C LEU A 362 6.56 8.41 -3.18
N ILE A 363 7.87 8.21 -3.36
CA ILE A 363 8.78 7.91 -2.24
C ILE A 363 8.78 9.08 -1.26
N ARG A 364 8.94 10.31 -1.76
CA ARG A 364 8.96 11.51 -0.90
C ARG A 364 7.63 11.72 -0.16
N TYR A 365 6.50 11.48 -0.82
CA TYR A 365 5.18 11.48 -0.21
C TYR A 365 5.06 10.44 0.91
N LYS A 366 5.50 9.20 0.65
CA LYS A 366 5.49 8.12 1.66
C LYS A 366 6.45 8.39 2.82
N GLN A 367 7.58 9.06 2.59
CA GLN A 367 8.47 9.56 3.63
C GLN A 367 7.80 10.63 4.50
N HIS A 368 7.10 11.58 3.88
CA HIS A 368 6.33 12.60 4.60
C HIS A 368 5.26 11.98 5.51
N LEU A 369 4.60 10.90 5.06
CA LEU A 369 3.65 10.12 5.85
C LEU A 369 4.29 9.10 6.81
N GLN A 370 5.62 9.12 6.97
CA GLN A 370 6.36 8.20 7.85
C GLN A 370 6.18 6.72 7.52
N PHE A 371 5.82 6.39 6.28
CA PHE A 371 5.82 5.01 5.78
C PHE A 371 7.26 4.54 5.52
N PHE A 372 8.07 5.41 4.91
CA PHE A 372 9.51 5.23 4.79
C PHE A 372 10.26 6.10 5.78
N THR A 373 11.49 5.69 6.12
CA THR A 373 12.41 6.54 6.88
C THR A 373 12.82 7.76 6.05
N ASP A 374 13.05 8.87 6.75
CA ASP A 374 13.44 10.15 6.17
C ASP A 374 14.44 10.83 7.12
N GLU A 375 15.70 10.39 7.03
CA GLU A 375 16.78 10.84 7.91
C GLU A 375 17.28 12.23 7.52
N GLU A 376 17.51 12.46 6.23
CA GLU A 376 17.99 13.73 5.67
C GLU A 376 16.88 14.78 5.52
N ARG A 377 15.62 14.36 5.38
CA ARG A 377 14.44 15.24 5.24
C ARG A 377 14.59 16.32 4.16
N PRO A 378 15.00 15.97 2.93
CA PRO A 378 15.21 16.97 1.91
C PRO A 378 13.90 17.60 1.47
N ASN A 379 13.99 18.88 1.10
CA ASN A 379 12.87 19.62 0.54
C ASN A 379 12.81 19.45 -0.97
N SER A 380 13.97 19.31 -1.62
CA SER A 380 14.07 19.08 -3.06
C SER A 380 14.94 17.87 -3.38
N ILE A 381 14.53 17.12 -4.40
CA ILE A 381 15.29 16.02 -5.00
C ILE A 381 15.47 16.34 -6.49
N ASN A 382 16.71 16.25 -6.96
CA ASN A 382 17.07 16.50 -8.35
C ASN A 382 17.82 15.30 -8.92
N TYR A 383 17.32 14.77 -10.04
CA TYR A 383 18.01 13.74 -10.81
C TYR A 383 18.65 14.36 -12.06
N LYS A 384 19.91 13.99 -12.33
CA LYS A 384 20.65 14.36 -13.53
C LYS A 384 21.14 13.11 -14.25
N CYS A 385 20.58 12.85 -15.43
CA CYS A 385 20.88 11.64 -16.19
C CYS A 385 22.35 11.53 -16.59
N SER A 386 22.98 12.63 -16.99
CA SER A 386 24.38 12.65 -17.42
C SER A 386 25.37 12.22 -16.33
N TRP A 387 24.97 12.32 -15.07
CA TRP A 387 25.82 11.98 -13.92
C TRP A 387 25.33 10.73 -13.18
N ASN A 388 24.20 10.15 -13.61
CA ASN A 388 23.48 9.09 -12.89
C ASN A 388 23.31 9.43 -11.40
N GLN A 389 23.06 10.71 -11.10
CA GLN A 389 23.09 11.23 -9.74
C GLN A 389 21.71 11.73 -9.31
N ILE A 390 21.31 11.30 -8.10
CA ILE A 390 20.22 11.91 -7.33
C ILE A 390 20.87 12.80 -6.26
N ALA A 391 20.61 14.10 -6.32
CA ALA A 391 21.04 15.08 -5.33
C ALA A 391 19.84 15.61 -4.56
N HIS A 392 20.05 16.02 -3.31
CA HIS A 392 18.99 16.54 -2.46
C HIS A 392 19.40 17.87 -1.82
N GLN A 393 18.41 18.73 -1.55
CA GLN A 393 18.59 20.06 -0.96
C GLN A 393 17.51 20.36 0.08
#